data_AF-A0A558BZY6-F1
#
_entry.id   AF-A0A558BZY6-F1
#
_cell.length_a   1.000
_cell.length_b   1.000
_cell.length_c   1.000
_cell.angle_alpha   90.00
_cell.angle_beta   90.00
_cell.angle_gamma   90.00
#
_symmetry.space_group_name_H-M   'P 1'
#
loop_
_entity.id
_entity.type
_entity.pdbx_description
1 polymer ?
#
loop_
_entity_poly.entity_id
_entity_poly.type
_entity_poly.pdbx_seq_one_letter_code
_entity_poly.pdbx_strand_id
1 'polypeptide(L)'
;MCSAGSPHPSGPSTQDAVDALLRAAQWFFPGEQSADRRVLYREGGRGAEEFSRERWRHDREVRSTHGVNCTGSCSWKVYVKDGIITWETQATDYPLVGPDSPEYEPRGCPRGASFSWYTYSPTRIRYPYVRGPLLDSWRAARAEHADPVAAWRSITGDTDRSTEYKRARGKGGFVRSTWHEVIELIAAAQVHTIQRHGPDRIIGFSPIPAMSMTSYAAGTRYLSMIGGTISSFYDWYADLPMASPQVFGDQTDVPESGDWFNAGYLIVWGTNLPITRTPDAHFMAEARYRGQKVVVVSPDFSDHTKFADEWLAAAPGTDGALAMAMGHVILAEFHRDRRVPRFARYARTYTDLPFLVTLTERGEGFVPGRFLTAADLGHGTEHAEFKTVLLDEATGRPHVPNGSLGFRWAGEPGRWNLDLDVDPALTLYGRPAAEVVTVDLPRFDRGRGEGGAALRRGVPALRLGDHLVTTVFDLVMAQYGVARDGLPGDWPSGYDDAGHPYTPAWQEAITSVPAAACVRVAREFARNAERTGGRSMIAMGAGTNHWFHSDQIYRTFLSLLQL
;
A
#
# COMPACT_ATOMS: atom_id res chain seq x y z
N MET A 1 1.37 60.86 -84.91
CA MET A 1 2.22 60.06 -85.81
C MET A 1 3.43 59.58 -85.01
N CYS A 2 3.74 58.29 -85.12
CA CYS A 2 4.93 57.58 -84.61
C CYS A 2 5.04 57.49 -83.07
N SER A 3 5.26 56.34 -82.43
CA SER A 3 5.60 54.99 -82.88
C SER A 3 5.22 54.04 -81.75
N ALA A 4 4.53 52.95 -82.06
CA ALA A 4 4.37 51.83 -81.14
C ALA A 4 5.76 51.23 -80.87
N GLY A 5 6.21 51.27 -79.62
CA GLY A 5 7.40 50.56 -79.18
C GLY A 5 7.10 49.07 -79.09
N SER A 6 7.89 48.27 -79.80
CA SER A 6 7.87 46.81 -79.76
C SER A 6 7.98 46.29 -78.32
N PRO A 7 7.22 45.26 -77.93
CA PRO A 7 7.41 44.62 -76.64
C PRO A 7 8.76 43.90 -76.65
N HIS A 8 9.65 44.28 -75.73
CA HIS A 8 10.83 43.49 -75.41
C HIS A 8 10.35 42.09 -74.95
N PRO A 9 10.93 40.99 -75.45
CA PRO A 9 10.65 39.68 -74.91
C PRO A 9 11.14 39.67 -73.46
N SER A 10 10.23 39.60 -72.50
CA SER A 10 10.54 39.33 -71.11
C SER A 10 11.32 38.01 -71.06
N GLY A 11 12.56 38.05 -70.58
CA GLY A 11 13.32 36.84 -70.31
C GLY A 11 12.54 35.89 -69.39
N PRO A 12 12.86 34.58 -69.39
CA PRO A 12 12.15 33.61 -68.56
C PRO A 12 12.09 34.11 -67.13
N SER A 13 10.91 34.05 -66.51
CA SER A 13 10.77 34.41 -65.11
C SER A 13 11.67 33.51 -64.27
N THR A 14 12.06 33.95 -63.07
CA THR A 14 12.82 33.11 -62.13
C THR A 14 12.13 31.75 -61.91
N GLN A 15 10.80 31.72 -61.97
CA GLN A 15 9.99 30.51 -61.86
C GLN A 15 10.13 29.61 -63.09
N ASP A 16 10.14 30.17 -64.30
CA ASP A 16 10.38 29.40 -65.53
C ASP A 16 11.78 28.78 -65.55
N ALA A 17 12.78 29.50 -65.03
CA ALA A 17 14.14 29.00 -64.90
C ALA A 17 14.24 27.85 -63.88
N VAL A 18 13.54 27.96 -62.74
CA VAL A 18 13.45 26.89 -61.73
C VAL A 18 12.71 25.67 -62.29
N ASP A 19 11.60 25.87 -63.00
CA ASP A 19 10.83 24.77 -63.59
C ASP A 19 11.59 24.06 -64.72
N ALA A 20 12.38 24.81 -65.50
CA ALA A 20 13.28 24.23 -66.49
C ALA A 20 14.39 23.40 -65.82
N LEU A 21 14.96 23.87 -64.71
CA LEU A 21 15.97 23.15 -63.94
C LEU A 21 15.40 21.86 -63.32
N LEU A 22 14.24 21.92 -62.67
CA LEU A 22 13.57 20.76 -62.08
C LEU A 22 13.16 19.74 -63.15
N ARG A 23 12.71 20.21 -64.32
CA ARG A 23 12.43 19.35 -65.47
C ARG A 23 13.70 18.74 -66.04
N ALA A 24 14.84 19.44 -66.04
CA ALA A 24 16.11 18.87 -66.48
C ALA A 24 16.63 17.79 -65.50
N ALA A 25 16.35 17.93 -64.19
CA ALA A 25 16.75 16.98 -63.17
C ALA A 25 16.24 15.54 -63.41
N GLN A 26 15.14 15.36 -64.16
CA GLN A 26 14.61 14.03 -64.52
C GLN A 26 15.58 13.17 -65.34
N TRP A 27 16.52 13.81 -66.06
CA TRP A 27 17.50 13.13 -66.89
C TRP A 27 18.76 12.72 -66.11
N PHE A 28 18.98 13.33 -64.93
CA PHE A 28 20.15 13.09 -64.10
C PHE A 28 19.87 12.16 -62.91
N PHE A 29 18.60 12.06 -62.49
CA PHE A 29 18.21 11.28 -61.34
C PHE A 29 17.10 10.29 -61.69
N PRO A 30 17.33 8.97 -61.53
CA PRO A 30 16.29 7.98 -61.76
C PRO A 30 15.20 8.07 -60.69
N GLY A 31 13.94 7.88 -61.09
CA GLY A 31 12.76 7.88 -60.22
C GLY A 31 11.54 8.54 -60.86
N GLU A 32 10.37 8.33 -60.26
CA GLU A 32 9.13 9.04 -60.62
C GLU A 32 9.10 10.41 -59.95
N GLN A 33 8.81 11.46 -60.70
CA GLN A 33 8.69 12.81 -60.13
C GLN A 33 7.23 13.12 -59.80
N SER A 34 7.00 13.85 -58.71
CA SER A 34 5.70 14.46 -58.45
C SER A 34 5.29 15.41 -59.60
N ALA A 35 3.99 15.71 -59.71
CA ALA A 35 3.46 16.57 -60.77
C ALA A 35 4.13 17.97 -60.84
N ASP A 36 4.55 18.49 -59.68
CA ASP A 36 5.28 19.75 -59.53
C ASP A 36 6.82 19.61 -59.60
N ARG A 37 7.32 18.37 -59.80
CA ARG A 37 8.73 18.00 -59.93
C ARG A 37 9.61 18.32 -58.71
N ARG A 38 9.01 18.52 -57.53
CA ARG A 38 9.72 18.83 -56.28
C ARG A 38 10.09 17.60 -55.46
N VAL A 39 9.44 16.47 -55.72
CA VAL A 39 9.70 15.19 -55.06
C VAL A 39 10.10 14.16 -56.09
N LEU A 40 11.11 13.36 -55.77
CA LEU A 40 11.57 12.23 -56.58
C LEU A 40 11.33 10.94 -55.79
N TYR A 41 10.39 10.13 -56.23
CA TYR A 41 10.11 8.80 -55.71
C TYR A 41 11.06 7.79 -56.35
N ARG A 42 11.75 7.01 -55.52
CA ARG A 42 12.66 5.95 -55.96
C ARG A 42 12.20 4.62 -55.39
N GLU A 43 12.25 3.61 -56.23
CA GLU A 43 12.06 2.22 -55.82
C GLU A 43 13.43 1.57 -55.56
N GLY A 44 13.54 0.82 -54.46
CA GLY A 44 14.78 0.12 -54.10
C GLY A 44 15.81 0.99 -53.36
N GLY A 45 17.07 0.51 -53.32
CA GLY A 45 18.17 1.21 -52.62
C GLY A 45 18.09 1.16 -51.08
N ARG A 46 17.18 0.37 -50.51
CA ARG A 46 16.90 0.28 -49.06
C ARG A 46 17.55 -0.94 -48.37
N GLY A 47 18.55 -1.56 -49.00
CA GLY A 47 19.20 -2.77 -48.46
C GLY A 47 19.86 -2.58 -47.09
N ALA A 48 20.30 -1.36 -46.77
CA ALA A 48 20.86 -1.02 -45.45
C ALA A 48 19.88 -1.24 -44.28
N GLU A 49 18.57 -1.25 -44.54
CA GLU A 49 17.54 -1.52 -43.52
C GLU A 49 17.60 -2.95 -42.98
N GLU A 50 18.20 -3.89 -43.73
CA GLU A 50 18.33 -5.27 -43.28
C GLU A 50 19.15 -5.38 -42.00
N PHE A 51 20.12 -4.49 -41.79
CA PHE A 51 20.89 -4.43 -40.54
C PHE A 51 19.98 -4.27 -39.31
N SER A 52 19.01 -3.35 -39.36
CA SER A 52 18.06 -3.13 -38.27
C SER A 52 17.05 -4.27 -38.14
N ARG A 53 16.61 -4.87 -39.26
CA ARG A 53 15.72 -6.04 -39.25
C ARG A 53 16.39 -7.23 -38.58
N GLU A 54 17.62 -7.54 -38.97
CA GLU A 54 18.40 -8.63 -38.41
C GLU A 54 18.72 -8.41 -36.92
N ARG A 55 18.89 -7.16 -36.48
CA ARG A 55 19.02 -6.84 -35.05
C ARG A 55 17.78 -7.24 -34.25
N TRP A 56 16.58 -7.03 -34.79
CA TRP A 56 15.30 -7.37 -34.12
C TRP A 56 14.98 -8.87 -34.16
N ARG A 57 15.35 -9.56 -35.24
CA ARG A 57 15.17 -11.02 -35.37
C ARG A 57 15.89 -11.74 -34.23
N HIS A 58 15.27 -12.79 -33.73
CA HIS A 58 15.73 -13.57 -32.59
C HIS A 58 15.34 -15.05 -32.75
N ASP A 59 15.96 -15.93 -31.99
CA ASP A 59 15.82 -17.38 -32.14
C ASP A 59 14.53 -17.89 -31.50
N ARG A 60 14.19 -17.34 -30.32
CA ARG A 60 12.99 -17.69 -29.56
C ARG A 60 12.63 -16.65 -28.51
N GLU A 61 11.36 -16.68 -28.13
CA GLU A 61 10.79 -15.95 -27.00
C GLU A 61 10.51 -16.93 -25.84
N VAL A 62 10.84 -16.54 -24.62
CA VAL A 62 10.54 -17.32 -23.41
C VAL A 62 9.73 -16.45 -22.44
N ARG A 63 8.60 -16.98 -21.95
CA ARG A 63 7.83 -16.30 -20.92
C ARG A 63 8.55 -16.37 -19.58
N SER A 64 8.71 -15.22 -18.93
CA SER A 64 9.25 -15.12 -17.58
C SER A 64 8.62 -13.95 -16.80
N THR A 65 9.05 -13.77 -15.56
CA THR A 65 8.70 -12.64 -14.69
C THR A 65 9.91 -12.27 -13.83
N HIS A 66 9.78 -11.21 -13.02
CA HIS A 66 10.84 -10.71 -12.15
C HIS A 66 10.53 -11.03 -10.68
N GLY A 67 11.31 -11.94 -10.07
CA GLY A 67 11.18 -12.31 -8.66
C GLY A 67 11.76 -11.27 -7.70
N VAL A 68 11.21 -10.06 -7.74
CA VAL A 68 11.62 -8.90 -6.92
C VAL A 68 10.41 -8.30 -6.21
N ASN A 69 10.59 -7.82 -4.97
CA ASN A 69 9.53 -7.24 -4.15
C ASN A 69 9.08 -5.87 -4.71
N CYS A 70 8.30 -5.92 -5.79
CA CYS A 70 7.83 -4.74 -6.48
C CYS A 70 6.32 -4.74 -6.67
N THR A 71 5.59 -5.77 -6.24
CA THR A 71 4.14 -6.04 -6.46
C THR A 71 3.65 -6.01 -7.91
N GLY A 72 4.51 -5.73 -8.90
CA GLY A 72 4.11 -5.61 -10.30
C GLY A 72 3.66 -6.92 -10.92
N SER A 73 4.31 -8.04 -10.59
CA SER A 73 3.99 -9.37 -11.15
C SER A 73 3.87 -9.38 -12.69
N CYS A 74 4.70 -8.57 -13.35
CA CYS A 74 4.61 -8.36 -14.79
C CYS A 74 5.16 -9.60 -15.53
N SER A 75 4.48 -10.02 -16.60
CA SER A 75 4.92 -11.08 -17.48
C SER A 75 5.71 -10.45 -18.63
N TRP A 76 6.83 -11.08 -18.97
CA TRP A 76 7.75 -10.58 -19.99
C TRP A 76 8.04 -11.67 -21.01
N LYS A 77 8.23 -11.22 -22.25
CA LYS A 77 8.85 -11.97 -23.34
C LYS A 77 10.35 -11.74 -23.25
N VAL A 78 11.10 -12.79 -22.91
CA VAL A 78 12.56 -12.77 -22.87
C VAL A 78 13.08 -13.28 -24.21
N TYR A 79 13.87 -12.45 -24.90
CA TYR A 79 14.35 -12.75 -26.25
C TYR A 79 15.74 -13.39 -26.19
N VAL A 80 15.85 -14.55 -26.81
CA VAL A 80 17.12 -15.25 -27.01
C VAL A 80 17.55 -15.09 -28.46
N LYS A 81 18.76 -14.61 -28.69
CA LYS A 81 19.38 -14.50 -30.01
C LYS A 81 20.81 -15.01 -29.93
N ASP A 82 21.22 -15.84 -30.88
CA ASP A 82 22.52 -16.50 -30.90
C ASP A 82 22.82 -17.25 -29.58
N GLY A 83 21.78 -17.87 -29.01
CA GLY A 83 21.88 -18.63 -27.76
C GLY A 83 22.09 -17.82 -26.49
N ILE A 84 22.05 -16.48 -26.54
CA ILE A 84 22.17 -15.60 -25.37
C ILE A 84 20.89 -14.78 -25.15
N ILE A 85 20.62 -14.43 -23.89
CA ILE A 85 19.55 -13.48 -23.55
C ILE A 85 19.98 -12.09 -24.02
N THR A 86 19.14 -11.39 -24.77
CA THR A 86 19.52 -10.09 -25.36
C THR A 86 18.72 -8.91 -24.81
N TRP A 87 17.39 -9.01 -24.80
CA TRP A 87 16.48 -8.02 -24.21
C TRP A 87 15.18 -8.69 -23.77
N GLU A 88 14.28 -7.89 -23.19
CA GLU A 88 12.92 -8.30 -22.86
C GLU A 88 11.92 -7.19 -23.25
N THR A 89 10.70 -7.58 -23.61
CA THR A 89 9.55 -6.68 -23.75
C THR A 89 8.40 -7.27 -22.96
N GLN A 90 7.44 -6.45 -22.56
CA GLN A 90 6.29 -6.96 -21.83
C GLN A 90 5.50 -7.97 -22.68
N ALA A 91 4.90 -8.95 -22.01
CA ALA A 91 3.83 -9.74 -22.60
C ALA A 91 2.51 -8.97 -22.42
N THR A 92 1.60 -9.11 -23.37
CA THR A 92 0.35 -8.34 -23.43
C THR A 92 -0.89 -9.24 -23.46
N ASP A 93 -0.70 -10.55 -23.27
CA ASP A 93 -1.74 -11.58 -23.38
C ASP A 93 -2.28 -11.99 -22.00
N TYR A 94 -2.47 -11.00 -21.12
CA TYR A 94 -3.22 -11.21 -19.89
C TYR A 94 -4.67 -11.61 -20.23
N PRO A 95 -5.35 -12.41 -19.39
CA PRO A 95 -6.79 -12.64 -19.54
C PRO A 95 -7.54 -11.32 -19.57
N LEU A 96 -8.48 -11.18 -20.51
CA LEU A 96 -9.27 -9.96 -20.70
C LEU A 96 -10.14 -9.66 -19.47
N VAL A 97 -10.18 -8.40 -19.04
CA VAL A 97 -11.01 -7.96 -17.90
C VAL A 97 -12.47 -7.68 -18.30
N GLY A 98 -12.74 -7.49 -19.60
CA GLY A 98 -14.05 -7.17 -20.15
C GLY A 98 -14.17 -5.73 -20.66
N PRO A 99 -15.23 -5.41 -21.42
CA PRO A 99 -15.31 -4.17 -22.18
C PRO A 99 -15.47 -2.89 -21.33
N ASP A 100 -15.85 -3.02 -20.06
CA ASP A 100 -16.19 -1.90 -19.18
C ASP A 100 -15.00 -1.41 -18.33
N SER A 101 -13.81 -2.02 -18.48
CA SER A 101 -12.57 -1.70 -17.77
C SER A 101 -11.39 -1.71 -18.73
N PRO A 102 -10.36 -0.86 -18.54
CA PRO A 102 -9.12 -0.97 -19.29
C PRO A 102 -8.38 -2.26 -18.95
N GLU A 103 -7.64 -2.78 -19.92
CA GLU A 103 -6.87 -4.01 -19.77
C GLU A 103 -5.62 -3.80 -18.91
N TYR A 104 -5.10 -4.89 -18.34
CA TYR A 104 -3.85 -4.86 -17.57
C TYR A 104 -2.60 -4.68 -18.43
N GLU A 105 -2.67 -5.01 -19.71
CA GLU A 105 -1.53 -4.91 -20.62
C GLU A 105 -1.10 -3.43 -20.81
N PRO A 106 0.20 -3.14 -21.00
CA PRO A 106 1.34 -4.07 -21.04
C PRO A 106 1.97 -4.31 -19.67
N ARG A 107 1.53 -3.66 -18.59
CA ARG A 107 2.27 -3.56 -17.32
C ARG A 107 3.75 -3.16 -17.57
N GLY A 108 4.66 -3.71 -16.76
CA GLY A 108 6.09 -3.47 -16.85
C GLY A 108 6.55 -2.16 -16.18
N CYS A 109 7.85 -1.98 -16.11
CA CYS A 109 8.47 -0.75 -15.60
C CYS A 109 9.91 -0.64 -16.12
N PRO A 110 10.56 0.55 -16.00
CA PRO A 110 11.94 0.73 -16.44
C PRO A 110 12.94 -0.22 -15.78
N ARG A 111 12.69 -0.63 -14.53
CA ARG A 111 13.56 -1.55 -13.79
C ARG A 111 13.51 -2.95 -14.42
N GLY A 112 12.29 -3.45 -14.68
CA GLY A 112 12.08 -4.74 -15.35
C GLY A 112 12.65 -4.77 -16.77
N ALA A 113 12.48 -3.69 -17.54
CA ALA A 113 13.02 -3.59 -18.91
C ALA A 113 14.55 -3.65 -18.99
N SER A 114 15.25 -3.42 -17.87
CA SER A 114 16.71 -3.45 -17.77
C SER A 114 17.27 -4.76 -17.21
N PHE A 115 16.43 -5.73 -16.85
CA PHE A 115 16.85 -6.87 -16.03
C PHE A 115 17.82 -7.82 -16.75
N SER A 116 17.68 -7.99 -18.05
CA SER A 116 18.59 -8.77 -18.92
C SER A 116 20.06 -8.36 -18.77
N TRP A 117 20.35 -7.09 -18.43
CA TRP A 117 21.69 -6.59 -18.16
C TRP A 117 22.44 -7.45 -17.12
N TYR A 118 21.76 -7.86 -16.04
CA TYR A 118 22.39 -8.59 -14.93
C TYR A 118 22.97 -9.94 -15.36
N THR A 119 22.41 -10.58 -16.39
CA THR A 119 22.76 -11.94 -16.81
C THR A 119 24.25 -12.09 -17.08
N TYR A 120 24.84 -11.12 -17.78
CA TYR A 120 26.24 -11.13 -18.21
C TYR A 120 27.05 -9.95 -17.68
N SER A 121 26.44 -9.10 -16.86
CA SER A 121 27.09 -7.93 -16.26
C SER A 121 28.36 -8.28 -15.47
N PRO A 122 29.26 -7.30 -15.27
CA PRO A 122 30.43 -7.46 -14.39
C PRO A 122 30.09 -7.81 -12.94
N THR A 123 28.84 -7.57 -12.50
CA THR A 123 28.39 -7.82 -11.12
C THR A 123 27.79 -9.22 -10.92
N ARG A 124 27.66 -10.03 -11.99
CA ARG A 124 27.12 -11.38 -11.92
C ARG A 124 27.99 -12.28 -11.03
N ILE A 125 27.40 -12.86 -9.99
CA ILE A 125 28.02 -13.94 -9.21
C ILE A 125 28.03 -15.23 -10.05
N ARG A 126 29.22 -15.70 -10.42
CA ARG A 126 29.42 -16.85 -11.34
C ARG A 126 29.79 -18.15 -10.64
N TYR A 127 30.45 -18.06 -9.49
CA TYR A 127 31.00 -19.19 -8.76
C TYR A 127 30.68 -19.06 -7.26
N PRO A 128 30.78 -20.14 -6.47
CA PRO A 128 30.82 -20.00 -5.03
C PRO A 128 32.13 -19.30 -4.63
N TYR A 129 32.00 -18.33 -3.72
CA TYR A 129 33.12 -17.56 -3.19
C TYR A 129 33.13 -17.64 -1.66
N VAL A 130 34.32 -17.77 -1.08
CA VAL A 130 34.54 -17.79 0.37
C VAL A 130 35.55 -16.69 0.72
N ARG A 131 35.44 -16.10 1.91
CA ARG A 131 36.43 -15.13 2.41
C ARG A 131 37.77 -15.85 2.59
N GLY A 132 38.87 -15.31 2.03
CA GLY A 132 40.20 -15.93 2.04
C GLY A 132 40.61 -16.52 3.41
N PRO A 133 40.70 -15.70 4.47
CA PRO A 133 41.02 -16.18 5.81
C PRO A 133 40.15 -17.34 6.35
N LEU A 134 38.85 -17.36 6.01
CA LEU A 134 37.97 -18.46 6.38
C LEU A 134 38.31 -19.72 5.59
N LEU A 135 38.56 -19.57 4.29
CA LEU A 135 38.87 -20.69 3.40
C LEU A 135 40.22 -21.32 3.75
N ASP A 136 41.23 -20.51 4.05
CA ASP A 136 42.55 -20.97 4.47
C ASP A 136 42.46 -21.73 5.81
N SER A 137 41.74 -21.16 6.79
CA SER A 137 41.45 -21.83 8.06
C SER A 137 40.69 -23.15 7.87
N TRP A 138 39.70 -23.15 6.96
CA TRP A 138 38.90 -24.35 6.63
C TRP A 138 39.77 -25.46 6.05
N ARG A 139 40.61 -25.15 5.07
CA ARG A 139 41.49 -26.14 4.42
C ARG A 139 42.54 -26.67 5.38
N ALA A 140 43.13 -25.82 6.21
CA ALA A 140 44.07 -26.24 7.25
C ALA A 140 43.40 -27.20 8.25
N ALA A 141 42.22 -26.84 8.77
CA ALA A 141 41.47 -27.71 9.68
C ALA A 141 41.02 -29.03 9.03
N ARG A 142 40.64 -29.02 7.75
CA ARG A 142 40.28 -30.24 7.01
C ARG A 142 41.47 -31.17 6.74
N ALA A 143 42.69 -30.63 6.65
CA ALA A 143 43.90 -31.45 6.57
C ALA A 143 44.22 -32.16 7.91
N GLU A 144 43.86 -31.54 9.04
CA GLU A 144 44.09 -32.10 10.38
C GLU A 144 42.96 -33.03 10.86
N HIS A 145 41.73 -32.81 10.39
CA HIS A 145 40.55 -33.54 10.85
C HIS A 145 39.81 -34.20 9.69
N ALA A 146 39.67 -35.53 9.75
CA ALA A 146 38.89 -36.28 8.76
C ALA A 146 37.38 -35.94 8.79
N ASP A 147 36.82 -35.74 9.99
CA ASP A 147 35.43 -35.30 10.19
C ASP A 147 35.31 -33.77 9.96
N PRO A 148 34.51 -33.32 8.99
CA PRO A 148 34.33 -31.89 8.71
C PRO A 148 33.66 -31.13 9.87
N VAL A 149 32.83 -31.77 10.70
CA VAL A 149 32.23 -31.15 11.89
C VAL A 149 33.31 -30.88 12.95
N ALA A 150 34.24 -31.82 13.14
CA ALA A 150 35.40 -31.64 14.00
C ALA A 150 36.32 -30.52 13.49
N ALA A 151 36.53 -30.42 12.17
CA ALA A 151 37.29 -29.33 11.54
C ALA A 151 36.64 -27.96 11.80
N TRP A 152 35.33 -27.84 11.61
CA TRP A 152 34.62 -26.58 11.90
C TRP A 152 34.74 -26.20 13.38
N ARG A 153 34.56 -27.18 14.28
CA ARG A 153 34.72 -26.98 15.72
C ARG A 153 36.09 -26.46 16.11
N SER A 154 37.18 -26.91 15.48
CA SER A 154 38.53 -26.40 15.80
C SER A 154 38.76 -24.96 15.33
N ILE A 155 38.04 -24.52 14.30
CA ILE A 155 38.05 -23.11 13.85
C ILE A 155 37.22 -22.23 14.78
N THR A 156 35.98 -22.62 15.11
CA THR A 156 35.08 -21.79 15.92
C THR A 156 35.37 -21.84 17.41
N GLY A 157 36.03 -22.90 17.88
CA GLY A 157 36.50 -23.04 19.26
C GLY A 157 37.76 -22.21 19.56
N ASP A 158 38.44 -21.71 18.54
CA ASP A 158 39.61 -20.85 18.65
C ASP A 158 39.21 -19.37 18.45
N THR A 159 39.43 -18.56 19.49
CA THR A 159 39.07 -17.14 19.49
C THR A 159 39.85 -16.34 18.45
N ASP A 160 41.12 -16.65 18.22
CA ASP A 160 41.98 -15.91 17.30
C ASP A 160 41.59 -16.23 15.86
N ARG A 161 41.48 -17.53 15.52
CA ARG A 161 41.01 -17.99 14.20
C ARG A 161 39.63 -17.45 13.88
N SER A 162 38.70 -17.50 14.86
CA SER A 162 37.35 -17.00 14.63
C SER A 162 37.27 -15.48 14.50
N THR A 163 38.12 -14.74 15.22
CA THR A 163 38.22 -13.28 15.13
C THR A 163 38.77 -12.84 13.78
N GLU A 164 39.78 -13.55 13.27
CA GLU A 164 40.44 -13.23 12.00
C GLU A 164 39.45 -13.16 10.82
N TYR A 165 38.71 -14.25 10.57
CA TYR A 165 37.78 -14.27 9.43
C TYR A 165 36.57 -13.35 9.65
N LYS A 166 36.14 -13.13 10.90
CA LYS A 166 35.02 -12.21 11.22
C LYS A 166 35.42 -10.76 10.97
N ARG A 167 36.62 -10.33 11.34
CA ARG A 167 37.14 -8.96 11.09
C ARG A 167 37.37 -8.65 9.61
N ALA A 168 37.41 -9.67 8.75
CA ALA A 168 37.52 -9.53 7.30
C ALA A 168 36.16 -9.32 6.59
N ARG A 169 35.02 -9.41 7.30
CA ARG A 169 33.69 -9.15 6.72
C ARG A 169 33.58 -7.71 6.22
N GLY A 170 33.12 -7.53 4.98
CA GLY A 170 32.99 -6.21 4.34
C GLY A 170 34.26 -5.63 3.71
N LYS A 171 35.40 -6.35 3.74
CA LYS A 171 36.72 -5.84 3.32
C LYS A 171 37.30 -6.47 2.04
N GLY A 172 36.48 -7.08 1.19
CA GLY A 172 36.96 -7.79 -0.01
C GLY A 172 37.74 -9.08 0.32
N GLY A 173 38.57 -9.59 -0.60
CA GLY A 173 39.31 -10.84 -0.40
C GLY A 173 38.45 -12.10 -0.51
N PHE A 174 37.51 -12.10 -1.46
CA PHE A 174 36.79 -13.31 -1.83
C PHE A 174 37.64 -14.16 -2.76
N VAL A 175 37.71 -15.46 -2.48
CA VAL A 175 38.43 -16.45 -3.28
C VAL A 175 37.41 -17.43 -3.85
N ARG A 176 37.59 -17.78 -5.13
CA ARG A 176 36.74 -18.78 -5.80
C ARG A 176 36.93 -20.15 -5.12
N SER A 177 35.82 -20.84 -4.89
CA SER A 177 35.77 -22.20 -4.34
C SER A 177 34.98 -23.12 -5.28
N THR A 178 34.62 -24.32 -4.82
CA THR A 178 33.77 -25.29 -5.52
C THR A 178 32.49 -25.53 -4.73
N TRP A 179 31.42 -25.98 -5.42
CA TRP A 179 30.16 -26.31 -4.75
C TRP A 179 30.33 -27.37 -3.67
N HIS A 180 31.15 -28.41 -3.92
CA HIS A 180 31.44 -29.45 -2.94
C HIS A 180 32.07 -28.88 -1.67
N GLU A 181 33.11 -28.03 -1.81
CA GLU A 181 33.83 -27.44 -0.66
C GLU A 181 32.93 -26.52 0.18
N VAL A 182 32.11 -25.67 -0.44
CA VAL A 182 31.23 -24.78 0.32
C VAL A 182 30.05 -25.50 0.97
N ILE A 183 29.49 -26.53 0.31
CA ILE A 183 28.38 -27.32 0.87
C ILE A 183 28.87 -28.11 2.09
N GLU A 184 30.05 -28.75 2.03
CA GLU A 184 30.64 -29.46 3.17
C GLU A 184 30.87 -28.50 4.35
N LEU A 185 31.45 -27.32 4.11
CA LEU A 185 31.68 -26.30 5.13
C LEU A 185 30.37 -25.85 5.78
N ILE A 186 29.36 -25.49 4.97
CA ILE A 186 28.05 -25.02 5.47
C ILE A 186 27.36 -26.10 6.30
N ALA A 187 27.32 -27.34 5.81
CA ALA A 187 26.71 -28.46 6.52
C ALA A 187 27.43 -28.77 7.84
N ALA A 188 28.78 -28.77 7.84
CA ALA A 188 29.56 -28.96 9.05
C ALA A 188 29.31 -27.87 10.09
N ALA A 189 29.21 -26.62 9.65
CA ALA A 189 28.89 -25.50 10.52
C ALA A 189 27.50 -25.65 11.16
N GLN A 190 26.50 -26.03 10.37
CA GLN A 190 25.13 -26.23 10.84
C GLN A 190 25.03 -27.41 11.80
N VAL A 191 25.61 -28.57 11.47
CA VAL A 191 25.62 -29.75 12.35
C VAL A 191 26.30 -29.42 13.68
N HIS A 192 27.46 -28.75 13.64
CA HIS A 192 28.15 -28.32 14.85
C HIS A 192 27.28 -27.39 15.71
N THR A 193 26.65 -26.38 15.10
CA THR A 193 25.77 -25.44 15.80
C THR A 193 24.58 -26.14 16.44
N ILE A 194 23.91 -27.05 15.70
CA ILE A 194 22.79 -27.84 16.23
C ILE A 194 23.23 -28.65 17.44
N GLN A 195 24.33 -29.41 17.32
CA GLN A 195 24.83 -30.27 18.40
C GLN A 195 25.24 -29.46 19.64
N ARG A 196 25.86 -28.29 19.46
CA ARG A 196 26.44 -27.53 20.57
C ARG A 196 25.45 -26.57 21.24
N HIS A 197 24.54 -25.98 20.48
CA HIS A 197 23.72 -24.85 20.89
C HIS A 197 22.22 -25.02 20.67
N GLY A 198 21.80 -25.97 19.83
CA GLY A 198 20.42 -26.13 19.40
C GLY A 198 20.17 -25.60 17.98
N PRO A 199 19.12 -26.10 17.31
CA PRO A 199 18.86 -25.79 15.90
C PRO A 199 18.34 -24.37 15.66
N ASP A 200 17.71 -23.75 16.66
CA ASP A 200 17.20 -22.37 16.63
C ASP A 200 18.31 -21.30 16.54
N ARG A 201 19.59 -21.68 16.71
CA ARG A 201 20.77 -20.82 16.46
C ARG A 201 21.16 -20.76 14.98
N ILE A 202 20.45 -21.49 14.12
CA ILE A 202 20.52 -21.35 12.66
C ILE A 202 19.30 -20.56 12.23
N ILE A 203 19.56 -19.41 11.60
CA ILE A 203 18.53 -18.49 11.13
C ILE A 203 18.65 -18.28 9.63
N GLY A 204 17.52 -18.24 8.95
CA GLY A 204 17.43 -17.80 7.56
C GLY A 204 16.47 -16.65 7.40
N PHE A 205 16.90 -15.66 6.62
CA PHE A 205 16.09 -14.53 6.20
C PHE A 205 15.90 -14.60 4.69
N SER A 206 14.65 -14.79 4.26
CA SER A 206 14.23 -14.74 2.87
C SER A 206 12.83 -14.13 2.85
N PRO A 207 12.61 -12.97 2.23
CA PRO A 207 11.35 -12.25 2.32
C PRO A 207 10.39 -12.62 1.17
N ILE A 208 9.12 -12.19 1.29
CA ILE A 208 8.11 -12.11 0.22
C ILE A 208 8.03 -13.36 -0.67
N PRO A 209 7.35 -14.44 -0.24
CA PRO A 209 7.22 -15.66 -1.03
C PRO A 209 6.50 -15.45 -2.36
N ALA A 210 5.58 -14.48 -2.45
CA ALA A 210 4.73 -14.26 -3.61
C ALA A 210 5.51 -13.94 -4.91
N MET A 211 6.71 -13.35 -4.81
CA MET A 211 7.51 -13.00 -5.98
C MET A 211 8.26 -14.20 -6.59
N SER A 212 8.51 -15.26 -5.81
CA SER A 212 9.24 -16.46 -6.26
C SER A 212 9.05 -17.63 -5.30
N MET A 213 7.84 -18.21 -5.30
CA MET A 213 7.37 -19.17 -4.29
C MET A 213 8.33 -20.35 -4.06
N THR A 214 8.79 -21.00 -5.13
CA THR A 214 9.72 -22.14 -5.02
C THR A 214 11.11 -21.71 -4.51
N SER A 215 11.60 -20.54 -4.92
CA SER A 215 12.87 -20.00 -4.45
C SER A 215 12.85 -19.70 -2.95
N TYR A 216 11.74 -19.11 -2.45
CA TYR A 216 11.51 -18.94 -1.02
C TYR A 216 11.40 -20.28 -0.29
N ALA A 217 10.60 -21.21 -0.82
CA ALA A 217 10.33 -22.51 -0.21
C ALA A 217 11.58 -23.39 -0.08
N ALA A 218 12.54 -23.28 -1.00
CA ALA A 218 13.77 -24.07 -0.95
C ALA A 218 14.55 -23.86 0.35
N GLY A 219 14.78 -22.61 0.74
CA GLY A 219 15.51 -22.28 1.97
C GLY A 219 14.67 -22.52 3.23
N THR A 220 13.40 -22.12 3.22
CA THR A 220 12.54 -22.25 4.40
C THR A 220 12.20 -23.70 4.71
N ARG A 221 11.93 -24.54 3.70
CA ARG A 221 11.76 -25.98 3.89
C ARG A 221 13.00 -26.62 4.50
N TYR A 222 14.19 -26.29 3.99
CA TYR A 222 15.44 -26.80 4.55
C TYR A 222 15.58 -26.44 6.04
N LEU A 223 15.36 -25.17 6.40
CA LEU A 223 15.42 -24.71 7.78
C LEU A 223 14.40 -25.41 8.67
N SER A 224 13.14 -25.50 8.24
CA SER A 224 12.10 -26.20 9.01
C SER A 224 12.45 -27.66 9.27
N MET A 225 13.05 -28.36 8.29
CA MET A 225 13.45 -29.77 8.46
C MET A 225 14.57 -29.96 9.49
N ILE A 226 15.47 -28.99 9.64
CA ILE A 226 16.56 -29.06 10.63
C ILE A 226 16.21 -28.39 11.97
N GLY A 227 15.02 -27.82 12.11
CA GLY A 227 14.58 -27.07 13.29
C GLY A 227 15.12 -25.63 13.39
N GLY A 228 15.59 -25.06 12.27
CA GLY A 228 16.09 -23.70 12.20
C GLY A 228 14.98 -22.63 12.22
N THR A 229 15.37 -21.40 12.52
CA THR A 229 14.46 -20.24 12.64
C THR A 229 14.28 -19.55 11.30
N ILE A 230 13.03 -19.27 10.93
CA ILE A 230 12.66 -18.47 9.75
C ILE A 230 12.22 -17.09 10.24
N SER A 231 12.88 -16.04 9.75
CA SER A 231 12.52 -14.67 10.10
C SER A 231 11.24 -14.21 9.37
N SER A 232 10.42 -13.41 10.06
CA SER A 232 9.37 -12.62 9.42
C SER A 232 9.98 -11.50 8.57
N PHE A 233 9.15 -10.89 7.72
CA PHE A 233 9.57 -9.81 6.82
C PHE A 233 8.56 -8.66 6.74
N TYR A 234 7.26 -8.93 6.85
CA TYR A 234 6.23 -7.94 6.53
C TYR A 234 6.10 -6.87 7.61
N ASP A 235 6.15 -7.30 8.87
CA ASP A 235 6.36 -6.48 10.06
C ASP A 235 7.74 -5.78 10.05
N TRP A 236 8.80 -6.50 9.72
CA TRP A 236 10.17 -5.98 9.69
C TRP A 236 10.38 -4.87 8.65
N TYR A 237 9.74 -4.98 7.49
CA TYR A 237 9.77 -3.95 6.45
C TYR A 237 8.83 -2.77 6.75
N ALA A 238 8.06 -2.84 7.84
CA ALA A 238 6.98 -1.92 8.14
C ALA A 238 5.96 -1.83 6.98
N ASP A 239 5.80 -2.92 6.23
CA ASP A 239 4.77 -3.04 5.19
C ASP A 239 3.47 -3.57 5.77
N LEU A 240 3.53 -4.34 6.87
CA LEU A 240 2.37 -4.72 7.68
C LEU A 240 1.68 -3.46 8.22
N PRO A 241 0.45 -3.13 7.78
CA PRO A 241 -0.30 -2.05 8.38
C PRO A 241 -0.91 -2.57 9.68
N MET A 242 -0.33 -2.21 10.83
CA MET A 242 -0.80 -2.69 12.14
C MET A 242 -2.28 -2.41 12.41
N ALA A 243 -2.85 -1.39 11.77
CA ALA A 243 -4.28 -1.09 11.81
C ALA A 243 -5.16 -2.19 11.17
N SER A 244 -4.69 -2.93 10.16
CA SER A 244 -5.49 -3.98 9.51
C SER A 244 -5.82 -5.13 10.48
N PRO A 245 -4.85 -5.74 11.17
CA PRO A 245 -5.16 -6.72 12.21
C PRO A 245 -6.01 -6.17 13.35
N GLN A 246 -5.83 -4.89 13.72
CA GLN A 246 -6.60 -4.25 14.79
C GLN A 246 -8.08 -4.03 14.42
N VAL A 247 -8.36 -3.67 13.16
CA VAL A 247 -9.71 -3.30 12.70
C VAL A 247 -10.46 -4.48 12.09
N PHE A 248 -9.78 -5.31 11.30
CA PHE A 248 -10.40 -6.39 10.53
C PHE A 248 -10.02 -7.79 11.02
N GLY A 249 -9.01 -7.92 11.88
CA GLY A 249 -8.47 -9.23 12.25
C GLY A 249 -7.75 -9.95 11.10
N ASP A 250 -7.35 -9.21 10.06
CA ASP A 250 -6.68 -9.71 8.86
C ASP A 250 -5.28 -9.07 8.70
N GLN A 251 -4.33 -9.83 8.12
CA GLN A 251 -2.97 -9.33 7.88
C GLN A 251 -2.98 -8.12 6.94
N THR A 252 -3.51 -8.29 5.73
CA THR A 252 -3.70 -7.27 4.69
C THR A 252 -4.48 -7.92 3.55
N ASP A 253 -5.65 -7.37 3.26
CA ASP A 253 -6.39 -7.61 2.03
C ASP A 253 -6.81 -6.26 1.44
N VAL A 254 -6.69 -6.11 0.13
CA VAL A 254 -6.87 -4.84 -0.59
C VAL A 254 -7.50 -5.08 -1.95
N PRO A 255 -8.27 -4.11 -2.48
CA PRO A 255 -8.77 -4.20 -3.84
C PRO A 255 -7.62 -4.26 -4.86
N GLU A 256 -7.85 -4.98 -5.96
CA GLU A 256 -6.94 -4.97 -7.12
C GLU A 256 -6.86 -3.57 -7.75
N SER A 257 -5.80 -3.30 -8.51
CA SER A 257 -5.62 -1.99 -9.17
C SER A 257 -6.69 -1.71 -10.22
N GLY A 258 -7.25 -2.74 -10.86
CA GLY A 258 -8.41 -2.60 -11.73
C GLY A 258 -9.61 -1.94 -11.04
N ASP A 259 -9.80 -2.16 -9.74
CA ASP A 259 -10.92 -1.58 -9.00
C ASP A 259 -10.75 -0.08 -8.72
N TRP A 260 -9.52 0.46 -8.87
CA TRP A 260 -9.32 1.91 -8.85
C TRP A 260 -10.13 2.61 -9.94
N PHE A 261 -10.39 1.91 -11.05
CA PHE A 261 -11.22 2.40 -12.15
C PHE A 261 -12.72 2.52 -11.78
N ASN A 262 -13.17 1.76 -10.78
CA ASN A 262 -14.56 1.76 -10.34
C ASN A 262 -14.88 2.85 -9.30
N ALA A 263 -13.85 3.41 -8.66
CA ALA A 263 -14.02 4.50 -7.70
C ALA A 263 -14.47 5.80 -8.40
N GLY A 264 -15.42 6.53 -7.80
CA GLY A 264 -15.83 7.86 -8.24
C GLY A 264 -14.99 9.00 -7.63
N TYR A 265 -14.31 8.71 -6.52
CA TYR A 265 -13.43 9.64 -5.82
C TYR A 265 -12.25 8.86 -5.23
N LEU A 266 -11.02 9.28 -5.56
CA LEU A 266 -9.80 8.61 -5.11
C LEU A 266 -8.91 9.59 -4.35
N ILE A 267 -8.59 9.28 -3.11
CA ILE A 267 -7.52 9.97 -2.37
C ILE A 267 -6.26 9.11 -2.45
N VAL A 268 -5.18 9.67 -2.98
CA VAL A 268 -3.85 9.06 -2.99
C VAL A 268 -3.05 9.69 -1.84
N TRP A 269 -2.85 8.93 -0.77
CA TRP A 269 -2.36 9.43 0.52
C TRP A 269 -1.07 8.72 0.93
N GLY A 270 0.07 9.42 0.92
CA GLY A 270 1.35 8.83 1.33
C GLY A 270 1.84 7.69 0.41
N THR A 271 1.43 7.67 -0.85
CA THR A 271 1.89 6.69 -1.84
C THR A 271 2.08 7.32 -3.22
N ASN A 272 3.19 7.00 -3.89
CA ASN A 272 3.52 7.56 -5.20
C ASN A 272 3.23 6.58 -6.34
N LEU A 273 1.94 6.43 -6.69
CA LEU A 273 1.46 5.40 -7.63
C LEU A 273 2.24 5.33 -8.96
N PRO A 274 2.56 6.43 -9.68
CA PRO A 274 3.33 6.36 -10.93
C PRO A 274 4.75 5.77 -10.78
N ILE A 275 5.38 5.93 -9.61
CA ILE A 275 6.75 5.46 -9.36
C ILE A 275 6.76 4.09 -8.69
N THR A 276 6.01 3.94 -7.61
CA THR A 276 6.00 2.72 -6.82
C THR A 276 5.06 1.69 -7.44
N ARG A 277 3.95 2.12 -8.07
CA ARG A 277 2.96 1.28 -8.78
C ARG A 277 2.89 1.51 -10.28
N THR A 278 4.05 1.79 -10.90
CA THR A 278 4.18 2.04 -12.35
C THR A 278 3.29 1.18 -13.26
N PRO A 279 3.29 -0.17 -13.16
CA PRO A 279 2.49 -1.01 -14.06
C PRO A 279 0.97 -0.89 -13.88
N ASP A 280 0.51 -0.31 -12.77
CA ASP A 280 -0.90 -0.19 -12.39
C ASP A 280 -1.42 1.26 -12.49
N ALA A 281 -0.52 2.24 -12.62
CA ALA A 281 -0.85 3.66 -12.53
C ALA A 281 -1.80 4.14 -13.64
N HIS A 282 -1.91 3.39 -14.75
CA HIS A 282 -2.82 3.73 -15.84
C HIS A 282 -4.28 3.69 -15.40
N PHE A 283 -4.70 2.76 -14.53
CA PHE A 283 -6.07 2.68 -14.03
C PHE A 283 -6.52 3.99 -13.38
N MET A 284 -5.68 4.57 -12.52
CA MET A 284 -5.95 5.89 -11.93
C MET A 284 -6.04 6.97 -13.02
N ALA A 285 -5.08 7.01 -13.94
CA ALA A 285 -5.04 8.03 -14.97
C ALA A 285 -6.26 7.98 -15.92
N GLU A 286 -6.70 6.77 -16.27
CA GLU A 286 -7.82 6.51 -17.17
C GLU A 286 -9.18 6.70 -16.48
N ALA A 287 -9.29 6.37 -15.20
CA ALA A 287 -10.51 6.60 -14.40
C ALA A 287 -10.92 8.09 -14.38
N ARG A 288 -9.94 8.99 -14.43
CA ARG A 288 -10.18 10.44 -14.51
C ARG A 288 -10.96 10.84 -15.77
N TYR A 289 -10.79 10.14 -16.89
CA TYR A 289 -11.59 10.39 -18.10
C TYR A 289 -13.08 10.01 -17.94
N ARG A 290 -13.40 9.19 -16.93
CA ARG A 290 -14.79 8.87 -16.53
C ARG A 290 -15.32 9.79 -15.42
N GLY A 291 -14.59 10.85 -15.09
CA GLY A 291 -14.99 11.85 -14.10
C GLY A 291 -14.63 11.49 -12.65
N GLN A 292 -13.76 10.50 -12.42
CA GLN A 292 -13.19 10.30 -11.09
C GLN A 292 -12.36 11.53 -10.70
N LYS A 293 -12.64 12.11 -9.52
CA LYS A 293 -11.77 13.14 -8.93
C LYS A 293 -10.63 12.47 -8.15
N VAL A 294 -9.41 12.95 -8.35
CA VAL A 294 -8.20 12.49 -7.65
C VAL A 294 -7.65 13.58 -6.75
N VAL A 295 -7.55 13.30 -5.45
CA VAL A 295 -6.88 14.17 -4.46
C VAL A 295 -5.59 13.52 -4.03
N VAL A 296 -4.51 14.29 -4.01
CA VAL A 296 -3.20 13.83 -3.53
C VAL A 296 -2.88 14.46 -2.19
N VAL A 297 -2.49 13.64 -1.22
CA VAL A 297 -1.97 14.10 0.07
C VAL A 297 -0.52 13.62 0.21
N SER A 298 0.40 14.58 0.08
CA SER A 298 1.85 14.37 0.14
C SER A 298 2.55 15.65 0.58
N PRO A 299 3.61 15.58 1.40
CA PRO A 299 4.33 16.78 1.85
C PRO A 299 5.08 17.49 0.70
N ASP A 300 5.51 16.74 -0.31
CA ASP A 300 6.24 17.21 -1.48
C ASP A 300 5.40 17.13 -2.76
N PHE A 301 5.74 17.99 -3.72
CA PHE A 301 5.19 17.92 -5.07
C PHE A 301 5.87 16.77 -5.83
N SER A 302 5.26 15.59 -5.77
CA SER A 302 5.83 14.34 -6.29
C SER A 302 5.11 13.90 -7.58
N ASP A 303 5.59 12.83 -8.23
CA ASP A 303 5.11 12.42 -9.57
C ASP A 303 3.60 12.16 -9.69
N HIS A 304 2.93 11.76 -8.60
CA HIS A 304 1.48 11.56 -8.59
C HIS A 304 0.70 12.87 -8.48
N THR A 305 1.27 13.91 -7.88
CA THR A 305 0.65 15.23 -7.74
C THR A 305 0.30 15.84 -9.10
N LYS A 306 1.07 15.55 -10.16
CA LYS A 306 0.77 16.03 -11.53
C LYS A 306 -0.53 15.48 -12.11
N PHE A 307 -1.03 14.36 -11.58
CA PHE A 307 -2.30 13.75 -11.98
C PHE A 307 -3.46 14.15 -11.07
N ALA A 308 -3.20 14.91 -10.01
CA ALA A 308 -4.20 15.31 -9.05
C ALA A 308 -5.07 16.46 -9.56
N ASP A 309 -6.34 16.45 -9.19
CA ASP A 309 -7.22 17.61 -9.34
C ASP A 309 -7.09 18.55 -8.13
N GLU A 310 -6.59 18.04 -7.00
CA GLU A 310 -6.28 18.80 -5.79
C GLU A 310 -5.07 18.20 -5.06
N TRP A 311 -4.18 19.05 -4.55
CA TRP A 311 -3.02 18.65 -3.74
C TRP A 311 -3.12 19.25 -2.33
N LEU A 312 -3.07 18.39 -1.32
CA LEU A 312 -2.99 18.76 0.09
C LEU A 312 -1.56 18.48 0.61
N ALA A 313 -0.80 19.55 0.84
CA ALA A 313 0.58 19.47 1.30
C ALA A 313 0.68 19.28 2.82
N ALA A 314 0.21 18.14 3.34
CA ALA A 314 0.26 17.85 4.77
C ALA A 314 1.71 17.69 5.26
N ALA A 315 2.03 18.29 6.41
CA ALA A 315 3.34 18.14 7.04
C ALA A 315 3.63 16.65 7.34
N PRO A 316 4.86 16.16 7.10
CA PRO A 316 5.18 14.73 7.24
C PRO A 316 4.80 14.16 8.61
N GLY A 317 4.06 13.05 8.62
CA GLY A 317 3.69 12.33 9.85
C GLY A 317 2.52 12.94 10.61
N THR A 318 1.90 14.00 10.07
CA THR A 318 0.73 14.66 10.68
C THR A 318 -0.59 14.27 10.02
N ASP A 319 -0.57 13.30 9.11
CA ASP A 319 -1.71 12.84 8.30
C ASP A 319 -2.94 12.44 9.13
N GLY A 320 -2.71 11.84 10.31
CA GLY A 320 -3.77 11.47 11.25
C GLY A 320 -4.56 12.69 11.74
N ALA A 321 -3.93 13.86 11.90
CA ALA A 321 -4.63 15.08 12.29
C ALA A 321 -5.57 15.59 11.18
N LEU A 322 -5.13 15.53 9.92
CA LEU A 322 -5.97 15.88 8.76
C LEU A 322 -7.15 14.92 8.65
N ALA A 323 -6.91 13.60 8.73
CA ALA A 323 -7.97 12.60 8.64
C ALA A 323 -8.96 12.67 9.81
N MET A 324 -8.50 12.93 11.04
CA MET A 324 -9.40 13.16 12.18
C MET A 324 -10.32 14.37 11.94
N ALA A 325 -9.79 15.46 11.39
CA ALA A 325 -10.62 16.63 11.07
C ALA A 325 -11.58 16.41 9.90
N MET A 326 -11.17 15.63 8.90
CA MET A 326 -12.10 15.18 7.86
C MET A 326 -13.23 14.33 8.48
N GLY A 327 -12.91 13.43 9.40
CA GLY A 327 -13.90 12.61 10.11
C GLY A 327 -14.84 13.43 10.98
N HIS A 328 -14.35 14.51 11.61
CA HIS A 328 -15.20 15.46 12.35
C HIS A 328 -16.27 16.06 11.44
N VAL A 329 -15.90 16.51 10.23
CA VAL A 329 -16.82 17.06 9.24
C VAL A 329 -17.84 16.01 8.79
N ILE A 330 -17.40 14.77 8.53
CA ILE A 330 -18.27 13.68 8.09
C ILE A 330 -19.28 13.31 9.20
N LEU A 331 -18.82 13.13 10.44
CA LEU A 331 -19.68 12.83 11.58
C LEU A 331 -20.67 13.96 11.89
N ALA A 332 -20.22 15.21 11.83
CA ALA A 332 -21.08 16.37 12.04
C ALA A 332 -22.18 16.44 10.97
N GLU A 333 -21.82 16.41 9.68
CA GLU A 333 -22.78 16.69 8.60
C GLU A 333 -23.59 15.48 8.16
N PHE A 334 -23.02 14.27 8.19
CA PHE A 334 -23.63 13.05 7.61
C PHE A 334 -24.13 12.04 8.66
N HIS A 335 -23.84 12.27 9.95
CA HIS A 335 -24.33 11.44 11.06
C HIS A 335 -25.13 12.22 12.11
N ARG A 336 -24.68 13.42 12.52
CA ARG A 336 -25.43 14.27 13.47
C ARG A 336 -26.52 15.09 12.78
N ASP A 337 -26.13 15.98 11.87
CA ASP A 337 -27.02 17.00 11.29
C ASP A 337 -27.97 16.36 10.27
N ARG A 338 -27.44 15.47 9.43
CA ARG A 338 -28.22 14.72 8.45
C ARG A 338 -27.82 13.25 8.48
N ARG A 339 -28.61 12.43 9.16
CA ARG A 339 -28.42 10.97 9.23
C ARG A 339 -28.59 10.33 7.84
N VAL A 340 -27.50 10.07 7.13
CA VAL A 340 -27.54 9.43 5.82
C VAL A 340 -27.92 7.95 5.98
N PRO A 341 -29.03 7.48 5.37
CA PRO A 341 -29.53 6.12 5.60
C PRO A 341 -28.52 5.00 5.30
N ARG A 342 -27.76 5.15 4.21
CA ARG A 342 -26.73 4.16 3.84
C ARG A 342 -25.62 4.09 4.89
N PHE A 343 -25.13 5.23 5.35
CA PHE A 343 -24.03 5.30 6.33
C PHE A 343 -24.47 4.76 7.68
N ALA A 344 -25.66 5.14 8.14
CA ALA A 344 -26.25 4.60 9.36
C ALA A 344 -26.44 3.08 9.28
N ARG A 345 -26.92 2.55 8.15
CA ARG A 345 -27.05 1.10 7.93
C ARG A 345 -25.68 0.40 7.93
N TYR A 346 -24.71 0.95 7.21
CA TYR A 346 -23.36 0.37 7.15
C TYR A 346 -22.73 0.32 8.55
N ALA A 347 -22.78 1.42 9.30
CA ALA A 347 -22.32 1.52 10.68
C ALA A 347 -23.00 0.49 11.60
N ARG A 348 -24.33 0.33 11.51
CA ARG A 348 -25.08 -0.64 12.33
C ARG A 348 -24.71 -2.09 12.03
N THR A 349 -24.40 -2.41 10.78
CA THR A 349 -24.23 -3.80 10.33
C THR A 349 -22.78 -4.28 10.29
N TYR A 350 -21.84 -3.43 9.87
CA TYR A 350 -20.48 -3.84 9.51
C TYR A 350 -19.39 -3.26 10.41
N THR A 351 -19.77 -2.60 11.50
CA THR A 351 -18.80 -2.00 12.44
C THR A 351 -19.16 -2.35 13.88
N ASP A 352 -18.23 -2.07 14.78
CA ASP A 352 -18.44 -2.18 16.22
C ASP A 352 -19.10 -0.93 16.84
N LEU A 353 -19.45 0.09 16.04
CA LEU A 353 -20.09 1.34 16.48
C LEU A 353 -21.33 1.15 17.39
N PRO A 354 -22.26 0.18 17.16
CA PRO A 354 -23.42 -0.02 18.03
C PRO A 354 -23.13 -0.82 19.32
N PHE A 355 -21.93 -1.38 19.47
CA PHE A 355 -21.61 -2.23 20.62
C PHE A 355 -21.38 -1.40 21.88
N LEU A 356 -21.68 -2.02 23.02
CA LEU A 356 -21.61 -1.38 24.33
C LEU A 356 -20.23 -1.52 24.96
N VAL A 357 -19.70 -0.40 25.45
CA VAL A 357 -18.44 -0.31 26.20
C VAL A 357 -18.75 0.08 27.63
N THR A 358 -18.14 -0.60 28.60
CA THR A 358 -18.29 -0.26 30.02
C THR A 358 -17.59 1.05 30.35
N LEU A 359 -18.11 1.79 31.31
CA LEU A 359 -17.51 3.02 31.82
C LEU A 359 -17.00 2.77 33.25
N THR A 360 -15.71 2.97 33.46
CA THR A 360 -15.06 2.79 34.77
C THR A 360 -14.86 4.15 35.43
N GLU A 361 -15.29 4.29 36.67
CA GLU A 361 -15.14 5.52 37.45
C GLU A 361 -13.66 5.86 37.67
N ARG A 362 -13.27 7.11 37.43
CA ARG A 362 -11.92 7.62 37.66
C ARG A 362 -11.96 9.10 37.99
N GLY A 363 -11.63 9.45 39.23
CA GLY A 363 -11.69 10.83 39.69
C GLY A 363 -13.12 11.35 39.68
N GLU A 364 -13.36 12.47 39.00
CA GLU A 364 -14.70 13.11 38.92
C GLU A 364 -15.53 12.66 37.70
N GLY A 365 -15.00 11.75 36.88
CA GLY A 365 -15.66 11.27 35.66
C GLY A 365 -15.40 9.79 35.42
N PHE A 366 -15.53 9.37 34.17
CA PHE A 366 -15.34 7.99 33.75
C PHE A 366 -14.24 7.87 32.71
N VAL A 367 -13.72 6.67 32.52
CA VAL A 367 -12.90 6.30 31.37
C VAL A 367 -13.53 5.11 30.64
N PRO A 368 -13.44 5.05 29.29
CA PRO A 368 -13.88 3.88 28.55
C PRO A 368 -13.12 2.63 29.00
N GLY A 369 -13.87 1.57 29.29
CA GLY A 369 -13.38 0.25 29.69
C GLY A 369 -13.35 -0.72 28.52
N ARG A 370 -13.70 -1.97 28.80
CA ARG A 370 -13.82 -3.03 27.78
C ARG A 370 -15.23 -3.10 27.22
N PHE A 371 -15.42 -3.84 26.13
CA PHE A 371 -16.75 -4.21 25.68
C PHE A 371 -17.53 -4.94 26.77
N LEU A 372 -18.84 -4.64 26.86
CA LEU A 372 -19.80 -5.43 27.59
C LEU A 372 -19.99 -6.76 26.84
N THR A 373 -19.98 -7.86 27.59
CA THR A 373 -20.07 -9.23 27.06
C THR A 373 -21.29 -9.96 27.62
N ALA A 374 -21.67 -11.06 26.99
CA ALA A 374 -22.77 -11.90 27.44
C ALA A 374 -22.53 -12.43 28.88
N ALA A 375 -21.28 -12.72 29.23
CA ALA A 375 -20.89 -13.15 30.57
C ALA A 375 -21.22 -12.09 31.65
N ASP A 376 -21.07 -10.80 31.33
CA ASP A 376 -21.37 -9.69 32.25
C ASP A 376 -22.86 -9.58 32.57
N LEU A 377 -23.70 -10.06 31.65
CA LEU A 377 -25.15 -10.14 31.82
C LEU A 377 -25.59 -11.47 32.45
N GLY A 378 -24.65 -12.31 32.88
CA GLY A 378 -24.92 -13.60 33.50
C GLY A 378 -25.32 -14.70 32.51
N HIS A 379 -25.09 -14.53 31.20
CA HIS A 379 -25.38 -15.57 30.23
C HIS A 379 -24.34 -16.71 30.32
N GLY A 380 -24.80 -17.93 30.59
CA GLY A 380 -23.95 -19.13 30.70
C GLY A 380 -23.68 -19.87 29.39
N THR A 381 -23.70 -19.18 28.25
CA THR A 381 -23.40 -19.81 26.94
C THR A 381 -21.90 -20.06 26.79
N GLU A 382 -21.51 -21.04 25.98
CA GLU A 382 -20.10 -21.31 25.67
C GLU A 382 -19.40 -20.04 25.12
N HIS A 383 -18.20 -19.74 25.63
CA HIS A 383 -17.41 -18.54 25.30
C HIS A 383 -18.17 -17.20 25.45
N ALA A 384 -19.06 -17.09 26.44
CA ALA A 384 -19.84 -15.88 26.72
C ALA A 384 -18.98 -14.61 26.91
N GLU A 385 -17.76 -14.75 27.41
CA GLU A 385 -16.76 -13.69 27.60
C GLU A 385 -16.20 -13.13 26.29
N PHE A 386 -16.43 -13.81 25.16
CA PHE A 386 -16.04 -13.36 23.81
C PHE A 386 -17.25 -13.00 22.93
N LYS A 387 -18.43 -12.86 23.53
CA LYS A 387 -19.69 -12.50 22.85
C LYS A 387 -20.12 -11.11 23.28
N THR A 388 -19.84 -10.11 22.46
CA THR A 388 -20.11 -8.68 22.75
C THR A 388 -21.60 -8.34 22.64
N VAL A 389 -22.03 -7.28 23.33
CA VAL A 389 -23.45 -6.90 23.46
C VAL A 389 -23.73 -5.56 22.78
N LEU A 390 -24.89 -5.45 22.13
CA LEU A 390 -25.48 -4.20 21.64
C LEU A 390 -26.91 -4.03 22.18
N LEU A 391 -27.55 -2.90 21.91
CA LEU A 391 -28.98 -2.71 22.19
C LEU A 391 -29.80 -2.85 20.92
N ASP A 392 -30.95 -3.50 20.99
CA ASP A 392 -31.96 -3.39 19.96
C ASP A 392 -32.61 -1.99 20.01
N GLU A 393 -32.68 -1.32 18.87
CA GLU A 393 -33.28 0.00 18.69
C GLU A 393 -34.78 -0.05 19.03
N ALA A 394 -35.47 -1.10 18.58
CA ALA A 394 -36.93 -1.21 18.69
C ALA A 394 -37.39 -1.47 20.13
N THR A 395 -36.71 -2.36 20.87
CA THR A 395 -37.11 -2.73 22.23
C THR A 395 -36.30 -2.03 23.32
N GLY A 396 -35.15 -1.46 23.00
CA GLY A 396 -34.21 -0.92 23.98
C GLY A 396 -33.52 -1.96 24.84
N ARG A 397 -33.62 -3.26 24.50
CA ARG A 397 -33.09 -4.37 25.31
C ARG A 397 -31.69 -4.77 24.85
N PRO A 398 -30.82 -5.25 25.77
CA PRO A 398 -29.55 -5.86 25.42
C PRO A 398 -29.73 -7.11 24.55
N HIS A 399 -28.86 -7.24 23.55
CA HIS A 399 -28.86 -8.34 22.60
C HIS A 399 -27.43 -8.77 22.27
N VAL A 400 -27.21 -10.07 22.14
CA VAL A 400 -25.93 -10.68 21.74
C VAL A 400 -26.04 -11.12 20.28
N PRO A 401 -25.54 -10.31 19.32
CA PRO A 401 -25.66 -10.62 17.91
C PRO A 401 -24.75 -11.78 17.51
N ASN A 402 -25.05 -12.38 16.35
CA ASN A 402 -24.14 -13.29 15.68
C ASN A 402 -22.78 -12.63 15.37
N GLY A 403 -21.78 -13.45 15.03
CA GLY A 403 -20.52 -12.97 14.44
C GLY A 403 -19.38 -12.61 15.40
N SER A 404 -19.67 -12.35 16.68
CA SER A 404 -18.62 -12.15 17.69
C SER A 404 -17.72 -13.40 17.86
N LEU A 405 -16.46 -13.19 18.28
CA LEU A 405 -15.41 -14.21 18.26
C LEU A 405 -15.78 -15.50 19.02
N GLY A 406 -16.59 -15.39 20.08
CA GLY A 406 -17.06 -16.56 20.82
C GLY A 406 -17.83 -17.56 19.95
N PHE A 407 -18.60 -17.09 18.96
CA PHE A 407 -19.35 -17.97 18.04
C PHE A 407 -18.47 -18.70 17.03
N ARG A 408 -17.23 -18.25 16.80
CA ARG A 408 -16.32 -18.89 15.84
C ARG A 408 -15.88 -20.28 16.29
N TRP A 409 -15.72 -20.46 17.60
CA TRP A 409 -15.14 -21.67 18.20
C TRP A 409 -16.11 -22.42 19.10
N ALA A 410 -17.26 -21.82 19.43
CA ALA A 410 -18.33 -22.51 20.14
C ALA A 410 -18.93 -23.63 19.28
N GLY A 411 -19.53 -24.63 19.93
CA GLY A 411 -20.32 -25.71 19.32
C GLY A 411 -21.65 -25.24 18.72
N GLU A 412 -21.72 -24.03 18.16
CA GLU A 412 -22.90 -23.38 17.58
C GLU A 412 -22.69 -23.04 16.07
N PRO A 413 -22.58 -24.03 15.17
CA PRO A 413 -22.34 -23.79 13.75
C PRO A 413 -23.40 -22.88 13.12
N GLY A 414 -22.97 -21.99 12.24
CA GLY A 414 -23.87 -21.08 11.52
C GLY A 414 -24.23 -19.79 12.28
N ARG A 415 -23.63 -19.53 13.45
CA ARG A 415 -23.78 -18.26 14.18
C ARG A 415 -22.60 -17.29 14.06
N TRP A 416 -21.51 -17.71 13.45
CA TRP A 416 -20.38 -16.84 13.12
C TRP A 416 -20.58 -16.23 11.73
N ASN A 417 -21.48 -15.24 11.66
CA ASN A 417 -21.81 -14.46 10.47
C ASN A 417 -22.26 -13.04 10.88
N LEU A 418 -22.47 -12.16 9.91
CA LEU A 418 -22.93 -10.77 10.15
C LEU A 418 -24.44 -10.60 9.96
N ASP A 419 -25.22 -11.69 9.97
CA ASP A 419 -26.67 -11.61 9.87
C ASP A 419 -27.24 -11.10 11.20
N LEU A 420 -28.05 -10.05 11.11
CA LEU A 420 -28.71 -9.42 12.26
C LEU A 420 -30.19 -9.78 12.29
N ASP A 421 -30.68 -10.21 13.44
CA ASP A 421 -32.09 -10.46 13.75
C ASP A 421 -32.75 -9.29 14.50
N VAL A 422 -31.97 -8.25 14.83
CA VAL A 422 -32.40 -7.00 15.48
C VAL A 422 -31.90 -5.78 14.69
N ASP A 423 -32.43 -4.59 14.98
CA ASP A 423 -31.87 -3.32 14.49
C ASP A 423 -30.97 -2.71 15.57
N PRO A 424 -29.63 -2.72 15.44
CA PRO A 424 -28.74 -2.23 16.48
C PRO A 424 -28.87 -0.73 16.71
N ALA A 425 -29.05 -0.30 17.96
CA ALA A 425 -29.03 1.11 18.30
C ALA A 425 -27.61 1.68 18.22
N LEU A 426 -27.40 2.67 17.34
CA LEU A 426 -26.09 3.33 17.21
C LEU A 426 -25.76 4.22 18.41
N THR A 427 -26.75 4.86 19.04
CA THR A 427 -26.49 5.87 20.07
C THR A 427 -27.48 5.76 21.22
N LEU A 428 -27.02 6.08 22.42
CA LEU A 428 -27.89 6.24 23.60
C LEU A 428 -28.46 7.66 23.74
N TYR A 429 -28.01 8.59 22.90
CA TYR A 429 -28.40 9.99 22.97
C TYR A 429 -29.90 10.18 22.72
N GLY A 430 -30.57 10.88 23.65
CA GLY A 430 -32.01 11.14 23.57
C GLY A 430 -32.90 9.97 24.00
N ARG A 431 -32.33 8.85 24.46
CA ARG A 431 -33.13 7.74 24.99
C ARG A 431 -33.64 8.06 26.40
N PRO A 432 -34.91 7.76 26.74
CA PRO A 432 -35.51 8.16 28.03
C PRO A 432 -34.79 7.65 29.29
N ALA A 433 -34.15 6.48 29.21
CA ALA A 433 -33.43 5.86 30.32
C ALA A 433 -31.93 6.19 30.35
N ALA A 434 -31.43 6.97 29.39
CA ALA A 434 -30.02 7.32 29.34
C ALA A 434 -29.73 8.49 30.29
N GLU A 435 -28.74 8.30 31.16
CA GLU A 435 -28.11 9.37 31.93
C GLU A 435 -26.96 10.00 31.13
N VAL A 436 -26.50 11.18 31.54
CA VAL A 436 -25.38 11.87 30.89
C VAL A 436 -24.21 11.91 31.86
N VAL A 437 -23.06 11.41 31.41
CA VAL A 437 -21.83 11.37 32.21
C VAL A 437 -20.67 11.98 31.43
N THR A 438 -19.59 12.35 32.13
CA THR A 438 -18.36 12.80 31.48
C THR A 438 -17.35 11.68 31.40
N VAL A 439 -16.68 11.56 30.26
CA VAL A 439 -15.54 10.66 30.03
C VAL A 439 -14.28 11.45 29.77
N ASP A 440 -13.16 10.99 30.32
CA ASP A 440 -11.83 11.51 30.05
C ASP A 440 -11.14 10.67 28.96
N LEU A 441 -10.89 11.30 27.81
CA LEU A 441 -10.26 10.68 26.64
C LEU A 441 -8.82 11.19 26.48
N PRO A 442 -7.88 10.37 26.00
CA PRO A 442 -6.48 10.79 25.87
C PRO A 442 -6.28 11.83 24.76
N ARG A 443 -5.38 12.78 25.01
CA ARG A 443 -5.01 13.88 24.10
C ARG A 443 -3.49 14.03 24.03
N PHE A 444 -2.91 14.07 22.84
CA PHE A 444 -1.45 14.03 22.64
C PHE A 444 -0.87 15.22 21.86
N ASP A 445 -1.68 16.21 21.47
CA ASP A 445 -1.25 17.42 20.76
C ASP A 445 -0.79 18.56 21.71
N ARG A 446 -0.55 18.27 22.98
CA ARG A 446 -0.17 19.26 24.01
C ARG A 446 1.23 19.02 24.55
N GLY A 447 2.06 20.07 24.52
CA GLY A 447 3.43 20.04 25.04
C GLY A 447 4.48 19.83 23.93
N ARG A 448 5.77 20.00 24.27
CA ARG A 448 6.90 19.84 23.34
C ARG A 448 7.47 18.40 23.31
N GLY A 449 6.89 17.44 24.03
CA GLY A 449 7.40 16.06 24.18
C GLY A 449 6.29 15.05 24.43
N GLU A 450 6.62 13.86 24.95
CA GLU A 450 5.72 12.70 25.22
C GLU A 450 4.64 12.96 26.32
N GLY A 451 4.28 14.21 26.57
CA GLY A 451 3.22 14.56 27.51
C GLY A 451 1.83 14.25 26.92
N GLY A 452 0.91 13.84 27.79
CA GLY A 452 -0.50 13.66 27.46
C GLY A 452 -1.39 14.57 28.30
N ALA A 453 -2.53 14.97 27.75
CA ALA A 453 -3.62 15.62 28.43
C ALA A 453 -4.89 14.75 28.36
N ALA A 454 -5.95 15.17 29.04
CA ALA A 454 -7.27 14.57 28.93
C ALA A 454 -8.24 15.52 28.22
N LEU A 455 -9.10 14.97 27.37
CA LEU A 455 -10.29 15.62 26.81
C LEU A 455 -11.49 15.13 27.62
N ARG A 456 -12.09 16.03 28.40
CA ARG A 456 -13.33 15.74 29.11
C ARG A 456 -14.53 16.00 28.20
N ARG A 457 -15.29 14.96 27.89
CA ARG A 457 -16.43 15.00 26.96
C ARG A 457 -17.64 14.30 27.55
N GLY A 458 -18.83 14.84 27.36
CA GLY A 458 -20.08 14.23 27.76
C GLY A 458 -20.49 13.10 26.82
N VAL A 459 -20.96 11.98 27.37
CA VAL A 459 -21.57 10.88 26.61
C VAL A 459 -22.89 10.45 27.26
N PRO A 460 -23.89 10.05 26.47
CA PRO A 460 -25.05 9.37 27.00
C PRO A 460 -24.66 7.97 27.47
N ALA A 461 -25.15 7.55 28.63
CA ALA A 461 -24.84 6.28 29.25
C ALA A 461 -26.10 5.62 29.81
N LEU A 462 -26.08 4.29 29.89
CA LEU A 462 -27.19 3.49 30.40
C LEU A 462 -26.66 2.52 31.44
N ARG A 463 -27.42 2.30 32.51
CA ARG A 463 -27.12 1.25 33.50
C ARG A 463 -27.74 -0.07 33.07
N LEU A 464 -26.93 -1.10 32.91
CA LEU A 464 -27.35 -2.47 32.61
C LEU A 464 -26.77 -3.41 33.67
N GLY A 465 -27.62 -3.90 34.56
CA GLY A 465 -27.17 -4.59 35.77
C GLY A 465 -26.25 -3.68 36.58
N ASP A 466 -25.06 -4.17 36.93
CA ASP A 466 -24.05 -3.43 37.69
C ASP A 466 -23.13 -2.57 36.79
N HIS A 467 -23.37 -2.55 35.48
CA HIS A 467 -22.49 -1.87 34.52
C HIS A 467 -23.09 -0.57 34.02
N LEU A 468 -22.33 0.52 34.10
CA LEU A 468 -22.60 1.72 33.32
C LEU A 468 -21.96 1.55 31.95
N VAL A 469 -22.74 1.76 30.88
CA VAL A 469 -22.27 1.55 29.51
C VAL A 469 -22.61 2.71 28.59
N THR A 470 -21.83 2.87 27.53
CA THR A 470 -22.14 3.73 26.37
C THR A 470 -21.86 2.96 25.07
N THR A 471 -22.23 3.50 23.91
CA THR A 471 -21.89 2.88 22.62
C THR A 471 -20.51 3.31 22.15
N VAL A 472 -19.85 2.50 21.31
CA VAL A 472 -18.62 2.92 20.62
C VAL A 472 -18.86 4.17 19.78
N PHE A 473 -20.02 4.27 19.10
CA PHE A 473 -20.40 5.46 18.34
C PHE A 473 -20.44 6.73 19.19
N ASP A 474 -21.03 6.66 20.40
CA ASP A 474 -21.06 7.80 21.31
C ASP A 474 -19.67 8.24 21.76
N LEU A 475 -18.75 7.29 21.97
CA LEU A 475 -17.34 7.56 22.24
C LEU A 475 -16.61 8.15 21.03
N VAL A 476 -16.88 7.67 19.82
CA VAL A 476 -16.32 8.23 18.57
C VAL A 476 -16.79 9.67 18.37
N MET A 477 -18.08 9.95 18.54
CA MET A 477 -18.62 11.31 18.48
C MET A 477 -17.95 12.25 19.49
N ALA A 478 -17.72 11.76 20.72
CA ALA A 478 -17.01 12.51 21.75
C ALA A 478 -15.53 12.73 21.41
N GLN A 479 -14.83 11.68 20.96
CA GLN A 479 -13.41 11.74 20.56
C GLN A 479 -13.21 12.73 19.43
N TYR A 480 -14.03 12.70 18.38
CA TYR A 480 -13.94 13.62 17.24
C TYR A 480 -14.45 15.03 17.56
N GLY A 481 -14.94 15.30 18.78
CA GLY A 481 -15.44 16.63 19.17
C GLY A 481 -16.76 17.02 18.50
N VAL A 482 -17.61 16.07 18.12
CA VAL A 482 -18.91 16.37 17.52
C VAL A 482 -19.94 16.62 18.60
N ALA A 483 -20.11 17.90 18.94
CA ALA A 483 -21.03 18.35 19.98
C ALA A 483 -22.49 17.96 19.69
N ARG A 484 -23.21 17.58 20.75
CA ARG A 484 -24.65 17.28 20.74
C ARG A 484 -25.28 17.94 21.96
N ASP A 485 -26.46 18.53 21.79
CA ASP A 485 -27.09 19.37 22.80
C ASP A 485 -27.28 18.66 24.15
N GLY A 486 -27.02 19.36 25.26
CA GLY A 486 -27.20 18.82 26.60
C GLY A 486 -26.09 17.87 27.09
N LEU A 487 -25.07 17.58 26.27
CA LEU A 487 -23.88 16.85 26.75
C LEU A 487 -22.85 17.84 27.34
N PRO A 488 -22.43 17.68 28.62
CA PRO A 488 -21.47 18.56 29.27
C PRO A 488 -20.04 18.31 28.75
N GLY A 489 -19.09 19.11 29.21
CA GLY A 489 -17.68 18.97 28.90
C GLY A 489 -17.16 20.08 28.00
N ASP A 490 -15.91 19.90 27.59
CA ASP A 490 -15.20 20.80 26.69
C ASP A 490 -15.62 20.46 25.25
N TRP A 491 -15.98 21.40 24.39
CA TRP A 491 -16.49 21.09 23.04
C TRP A 491 -16.09 22.20 22.07
N PRO A 492 -15.76 21.88 20.80
CA PRO A 492 -15.47 22.89 19.80
C PRO A 492 -16.71 23.75 19.51
N SER A 493 -16.47 25.05 19.34
CA SER A 493 -17.51 26.02 18.96
C SER A 493 -17.90 25.96 17.48
N GLY A 494 -17.06 25.39 16.63
CA GLY A 494 -17.27 25.29 15.19
C GLY A 494 -16.03 24.75 14.47
N TYR A 495 -16.07 24.74 13.13
CA TYR A 495 -14.94 24.30 12.32
C TYR A 495 -13.74 25.25 12.36
N ASP A 496 -13.98 26.51 12.68
CA ASP A 496 -13.03 27.60 12.87
C ASP A 496 -12.33 27.60 14.25
N ASP A 497 -12.73 26.68 15.13
CA ASP A 497 -12.18 26.56 16.48
C ASP A 497 -10.82 25.84 16.49
N ALA A 498 -9.72 26.61 16.50
CA ALA A 498 -8.37 26.05 16.57
C ALA A 498 -7.96 25.55 17.98
N GLY A 499 -8.74 25.84 19.03
CA GLY A 499 -8.39 25.51 20.41
C GLY A 499 -8.67 24.05 20.79
N HIS A 500 -9.62 23.43 20.09
CA HIS A 500 -10.11 22.09 20.35
C HIS A 500 -9.62 21.09 19.30
N PRO A 501 -9.19 19.88 19.71
CA PRO A 501 -8.72 18.86 18.78
C PRO A 501 -9.75 18.46 17.72
N TYR A 502 -9.21 18.04 16.58
CA TYR A 502 -9.92 17.44 15.46
C TYR A 502 -10.90 18.35 14.72
N THR A 503 -10.87 19.66 14.93
CA THR A 503 -11.55 20.59 14.04
C THR A 503 -10.70 20.88 12.79
N PRO A 504 -11.30 21.35 11.68
CA PRO A 504 -10.57 21.84 10.52
C PRO A 504 -9.54 22.95 10.82
N ALA A 505 -9.83 23.89 11.71
CA ALA A 505 -8.89 24.94 12.12
C ALA A 505 -7.76 24.43 13.02
N TRP A 506 -8.04 23.44 13.88
CA TRP A 506 -7.00 22.80 14.69
C TRP A 506 -6.00 22.03 13.82
N GLN A 507 -6.48 21.25 12.84
CA GLN A 507 -5.56 20.49 11.99
C GLN A 507 -4.71 21.42 11.13
N GLU A 508 -5.22 22.59 10.71
CA GLU A 508 -4.47 23.53 9.86
C GLU A 508 -3.17 23.98 10.55
N ALA A 509 -3.22 24.23 11.86
CA ALA A 509 -2.05 24.59 12.66
C ALA A 509 -1.02 23.45 12.80
N ILE A 510 -1.44 22.19 12.61
CA ILE A 510 -0.59 21.00 12.76
C ILE A 510 -0.03 20.56 11.39
N THR A 511 -0.87 20.52 10.38
CA THR A 511 -0.59 19.89 9.08
C THR A 511 -0.19 20.89 8.02
N SER A 512 -0.45 22.18 8.22
CA SER A 512 -0.39 23.26 7.21
C SER A 512 -1.42 23.17 6.06
N VAL A 513 -2.31 22.16 6.07
CA VAL A 513 -3.39 22.07 5.08
C VAL A 513 -4.50 23.06 5.46
N PRO A 514 -4.93 23.95 4.54
CA PRO A 514 -6.00 24.90 4.84
C PRO A 514 -7.29 24.22 5.30
N ALA A 515 -7.90 24.72 6.38
CA ALA A 515 -9.14 24.22 6.96
C ALA A 515 -10.26 24.15 5.92
N ALA A 516 -10.35 25.15 5.04
CA ALA A 516 -11.31 25.17 3.94
C ALA A 516 -11.12 24.02 2.94
N ALA A 517 -9.87 23.61 2.67
CA ALA A 517 -9.57 22.47 1.81
C ALA A 517 -9.92 21.15 2.50
N CYS A 518 -9.56 21.00 3.79
CA CYS A 518 -9.97 19.86 4.62
C CYS A 518 -11.49 19.65 4.60
N VAL A 519 -12.26 20.71 4.87
CA VAL A 519 -13.74 20.67 4.85
C VAL A 519 -14.27 20.31 3.48
N ARG A 520 -13.74 20.91 2.41
CA ARG A 520 -14.17 20.63 1.03
C ARG A 520 -13.94 19.16 0.68
N VAL A 521 -12.73 18.66 0.87
CA VAL A 521 -12.37 17.28 0.52
C VAL A 521 -13.16 16.28 1.35
N ALA A 522 -13.37 16.51 2.65
CA ALA A 522 -14.21 15.65 3.48
C ALA A 522 -15.66 15.57 2.97
N ARG A 523 -16.26 16.73 2.64
CA ARG A 523 -17.62 16.79 2.09
C ARG A 523 -17.75 16.11 0.75
N GLU A 524 -16.80 16.34 -0.16
CA GLU A 524 -16.81 15.73 -1.48
C GLU A 524 -16.63 14.21 -1.40
N PHE A 525 -15.70 13.75 -0.56
CA PHE A 525 -15.44 12.33 -0.33
C PHE A 525 -16.69 11.59 0.18
N ALA A 526 -17.33 12.11 1.24
CA ALA A 526 -18.56 11.54 1.79
C ALA A 526 -19.75 11.67 0.83
N ARG A 527 -19.91 12.81 0.17
CA ARG A 527 -21.02 13.00 -0.79
C ARG A 527 -20.90 12.08 -2.00
N ASN A 528 -19.69 11.81 -2.48
CA ASN A 528 -19.47 10.82 -3.52
C ASN A 528 -19.85 9.41 -3.02
N ALA A 529 -19.41 9.01 -1.82
CA ALA A 529 -19.76 7.72 -1.23
C ALA A 529 -21.28 7.56 -1.09
N GLU A 530 -21.99 8.60 -0.63
CA GLU A 530 -23.45 8.60 -0.54
C GLU A 530 -24.12 8.38 -1.90
N ARG A 531 -23.70 9.14 -2.92
CA ARG A 531 -24.33 9.12 -4.26
C ARG A 531 -24.04 7.85 -5.05
N THR A 532 -22.93 7.21 -4.78
CA THR A 532 -22.41 6.11 -5.61
C THR A 532 -22.55 4.74 -4.96
N GLY A 533 -23.04 4.68 -3.73
CA GLY A 533 -23.10 3.43 -2.97
C GLY A 533 -21.74 3.01 -2.42
N GLY A 534 -20.91 3.95 -1.98
CA GLY A 534 -19.63 3.69 -1.31
C GLY A 534 -18.40 3.71 -2.22
N ARG A 535 -18.48 4.25 -3.44
CA ARG A 535 -17.36 4.26 -4.39
C ARG A 535 -16.40 5.43 -4.17
N SER A 536 -15.99 5.65 -2.92
CA SER A 536 -14.89 6.54 -2.52
C SER A 536 -13.76 5.70 -1.95
N MET A 537 -12.53 5.90 -2.42
CA MET A 537 -11.40 5.03 -2.11
C MET A 537 -10.20 5.84 -1.63
N ILE A 538 -9.40 5.26 -0.74
CA ILE A 538 -8.10 5.81 -0.32
C ILE A 538 -7.01 4.81 -0.69
N ALA A 539 -6.11 5.20 -1.59
CA ALA A 539 -4.87 4.49 -1.87
C ALA A 539 -3.80 5.01 -0.88
N MET A 540 -3.38 4.14 0.04
CA MET A 540 -2.40 4.47 1.08
C MET A 540 -1.11 3.63 0.95
N GLY A 541 0.01 4.09 1.51
CA GLY A 541 1.29 3.39 1.39
C GLY A 541 2.35 3.79 2.41
N ALA A 542 3.61 3.48 2.10
CA ALA A 542 4.74 3.64 3.04
C ALA A 542 4.90 5.07 3.58
N GLY A 543 4.51 6.12 2.85
CA GLY A 543 4.56 7.50 3.32
C GLY A 543 3.68 7.77 4.54
N THR A 544 2.69 6.91 4.79
CA THR A 544 1.85 6.92 6.00
C THR A 544 2.08 5.71 6.89
N ASN A 545 2.59 4.58 6.36
CA ASN A 545 2.78 3.35 7.15
C ASN A 545 4.14 3.24 7.86
N HIS A 546 5.18 3.92 7.36
CA HIS A 546 6.54 3.84 7.90
C HIS A 546 6.80 4.85 9.04
N TRP A 547 5.73 5.38 9.64
CA TRP A 547 5.78 6.20 10.85
C TRP A 547 5.61 5.34 12.10
N PHE A 548 6.17 5.79 13.21
CA PHE A 548 6.05 5.09 14.49
C PHE A 548 4.58 4.93 14.94
N HIS A 549 3.74 5.93 14.66
CA HIS A 549 2.30 5.93 14.95
C HIS A 549 1.45 5.64 13.69
N SER A 550 1.95 4.79 12.79
CA SER A 550 1.21 4.42 11.57
C SER A 550 -0.11 3.74 11.85
N ASP A 551 -0.23 3.02 12.97
CA ASP A 551 -1.49 2.43 13.44
C ASP A 551 -2.58 3.51 13.62
N GLN A 552 -2.23 4.64 14.25
CA GLN A 552 -3.15 5.77 14.45
C GLN A 552 -3.53 6.38 13.10
N ILE A 553 -2.53 6.66 12.24
CA ILE A 553 -2.77 7.26 10.92
C ILE A 553 -3.71 6.37 10.10
N TYR A 554 -3.41 5.08 9.98
CA TYR A 554 -4.23 4.16 9.18
C TYR A 554 -5.64 3.99 9.76
N ARG A 555 -5.79 3.90 11.09
CA ARG A 555 -7.12 3.82 11.72
C ARG A 555 -7.99 5.04 11.40
N THR A 556 -7.40 6.23 11.26
CA THR A 556 -8.16 7.42 10.84
C THR A 556 -8.61 7.31 9.39
N PHE A 557 -7.79 6.77 8.48
CA PHE A 557 -8.21 6.53 7.08
C PHE A 557 -9.30 5.47 6.98
N LEU A 558 -9.16 4.37 7.73
CA LEU A 558 -10.19 3.33 7.80
C LEU A 558 -11.48 3.87 8.41
N SER A 559 -11.41 4.76 9.41
CA SER A 559 -12.59 5.45 9.95
C SER A 559 -13.29 6.26 8.86
N LEU A 560 -12.55 7.04 8.04
CA LEU A 560 -13.16 7.79 6.93
C LEU A 560 -13.89 6.89 5.92
N LEU A 561 -13.44 5.65 5.73
CA LEU A 561 -14.07 4.69 4.82
C LEU A 561 -15.29 3.98 5.44
N GLN A 562 -15.33 3.86 6.77
CA GLN A 562 -16.41 3.19 7.51
C GLN A 562 -17.56 4.14 7.89
N LEU A 563 -17.26 5.44 8.04
CA LEU A 563 -18.22 6.51 8.34
C LEU A 563 -18.96 6.98 7.09
#